data_AF-A0A929SST0-F1
#
_entry.id   AF-A0A929SST0-F1
#
_cell.length_a   1.000
_cell.length_b   1.000
_cell.length_c   1.000
_cell.angle_alpha   90.00
_cell.angle_beta   90.00
_cell.angle_gamma   90.00
#
_symmetry.space_group_name_H-M   'P 1'
#
loop_
_entity.id
_entity.type
_entity.pdbx_description
1 polymer ?
#
loop_
_entity_poly.entity_id
_entity_poly.type
_entity_poly.pdbx_seq_one_letter_code
_entity_poly.pdbx_strand_id
1 'polypeptide(L)'
;MVNARAVVYEDKKTLKMLEKYENEYPVAYQLFGDDAEYMAKASRILSEKCDILDINMGCPAPKIVKNGGGSDLLKDIKKAEEIIIAVVKSSKVPVTLKMRLRMG
;
A
#
# COMPACT_ATOMS: atom_id res chain seq x y z
N MET A 1 -2.90 6.03 4.91
CA MET A 1 -2.59 5.24 3.70
C MET A 1 -2.10 6.17 2.60
N VAL A 2 -1.16 5.71 1.78
CA VAL A 2 -0.51 6.45 0.69
C VAL A 2 -0.66 5.70 -0.64
N ASN A 3 -0.75 6.43 -1.75
CA ASN A 3 -0.92 5.86 -3.09
C ASN A 3 0.45 5.40 -3.61
N ALA A 4 0.56 4.15 -4.08
CA ALA A 4 1.79 3.61 -4.63
C ALA A 4 2.37 4.42 -5.79
N ARG A 5 1.54 4.87 -6.73
CA ARG A 5 2.01 5.73 -7.83
C ARG A 5 2.55 7.05 -7.31
N ALA A 6 1.88 7.66 -6.32
CA ALA A 6 2.32 8.92 -5.74
C ALA A 6 3.64 8.79 -4.99
N VAL A 7 3.90 7.65 -4.35
CA VAL A 7 5.21 7.33 -3.75
C VAL A 7 6.28 7.21 -4.85
N VAL A 8 6.01 6.46 -5.91
CA VAL A 8 6.95 6.25 -7.03
C VAL A 8 7.27 7.55 -7.78
N TYR A 9 6.29 8.44 -7.92
CA TYR A 9 6.47 9.76 -8.55
C TYR A 9 6.94 10.86 -7.59
N GLU A 10 7.29 10.50 -6.35
CA GLU A 10 7.80 11.45 -5.35
C GLU A 10 6.87 12.65 -5.12
N ASP A 11 5.55 12.41 -5.13
CA ASP A 11 4.55 13.45 -4.88
C ASP A 11 4.79 14.12 -3.52
N LYS A 12 4.99 15.45 -3.54
CA LYS A 12 5.37 16.22 -2.34
C LYS A 12 4.39 16.06 -1.19
N LYS A 13 3.08 15.99 -1.49
CA LYS A 13 2.06 15.84 -0.45
C LYS A 13 2.14 14.45 0.18
N THR A 14 2.35 13.41 -0.64
CA THR A 14 2.54 12.04 -0.18
C THR A 14 3.81 11.89 0.65
N LEU A 15 4.92 12.47 0.21
CA LEU A 15 6.18 12.46 0.97
C LEU A 15 6.05 13.16 2.32
N LYS A 16 5.34 14.29 2.38
CA LYS A 16 5.04 14.97 3.65
C LYS A 16 4.22 14.11 4.61
N MET A 17 3.30 13.28 4.10
CA MET A 17 2.55 12.33 4.93
C MET A 17 3.41 11.18 5.49
N LEU A 18 4.62 10.99 4.95
CA LEU A 18 5.58 9.96 5.38
C LEU A 18 6.67 10.55 6.30
N GLU A 19 6.58 11.82 6.68
CA GLU A 19 7.44 12.36 7.73
C GLU A 19 7.07 11.73 9.07
N LYS A 20 8.08 11.35 9.86
CA LYS A 20 7.93 10.75 11.18
C LYS A 20 8.79 11.50 12.19
N TYR A 21 8.41 11.45 13.47
CA TYR A 21 9.24 12.00 14.54
C TYR A 21 10.46 11.11 14.83
N GLU A 22 11.50 11.68 15.43
CA GLU A 22 12.78 10.99 15.69
C GLU A 22 12.62 9.72 16.54
N ASN A 23 11.61 9.65 17.40
CA ASN A 23 11.32 8.51 18.28
C ASN A 23 9.97 7.83 17.96
N GLU A 24 9.44 8.05 16.75
CA GLU A 24 8.22 7.39 16.32
C GLU A 24 8.57 6.01 15.77
N TYR A 25 8.54 4.99 16.63
CA TYR A 25 8.77 3.58 16.29
C TYR A 25 7.96 2.65 17.22
N PRO A 26 7.44 1.51 16.71
CA PRO A 26 7.47 1.08 15.31
C PRO A 26 6.47 1.83 14.44
N VAL A 27 6.81 2.04 13.17
CA VAL A 27 5.96 2.68 12.16
C VAL A 27 5.52 1.68 11.11
N ALA A 28 4.21 1.67 10.85
CA ALA A 28 3.64 0.97 9.71
C ALA A 28 3.19 1.97 8.64
N TYR A 29 3.69 1.82 7.41
CA TYR A 29 3.16 2.56 6.27
C TYR A 29 2.20 1.71 5.46
N GLN A 30 0.96 2.20 5.36
CA GLN A 30 -0.09 1.52 4.61
C GLN A 30 -0.16 2.03 3.17
N LEU A 31 0.13 1.16 2.21
CA LEU A 31 0.12 1.39 0.78
C LEU A 31 -1.23 1.00 0.16
N PHE A 32 -1.68 1.74 -0.85
CA PHE A 32 -2.80 1.33 -1.70
C PHE A 32 -2.50 1.58 -3.17
N GLY A 33 -3.11 0.77 -4.03
CA GLY A 33 -2.96 0.83 -5.48
C GLY A 33 -3.63 -0.39 -6.12
N ASP A 34 -3.57 -0.46 -7.44
CA ASP A 34 -4.23 -1.49 -8.24
C ASP A 34 -3.27 -2.13 -9.25
N ASP A 35 -1.97 -1.91 -9.11
CA ASP A 35 -0.97 -2.27 -10.11
C ASP A 35 0.25 -2.85 -9.41
N ALA A 36 0.55 -4.10 -9.72
CA ALA A 36 1.59 -4.88 -9.04
C ALA A 36 2.98 -4.25 -9.19
N GLU A 37 3.28 -3.64 -10.33
CA GLU A 37 4.58 -3.01 -10.60
C GLU A 37 4.79 -1.77 -9.72
N TYR A 38 3.80 -0.88 -9.69
CA TYR A 38 3.89 0.32 -8.84
C TYR A 38 3.85 -0.02 -7.36
N MET A 39 3.04 -1.02 -6.97
CA MET A 39 2.98 -1.50 -5.58
C MET A 39 4.33 -2.07 -5.13
N ALA A 40 4.99 -2.87 -5.98
CA ALA A 40 6.35 -3.38 -5.74
C ALA A 40 7.38 -2.26 -5.62
N LYS A 41 7.42 -1.32 -6.56
CA LYS A 41 8.37 -0.18 -6.52
C LYS A 41 8.19 0.66 -5.25
N ALA A 42 6.94 1.01 -4.93
CA ALA A 42 6.65 1.77 -3.71
C ALA A 42 7.00 0.98 -2.44
N SER A 43 6.72 -0.32 -2.38
CA SER A 43 7.08 -1.17 -1.23
C SER A 43 8.57 -1.11 -0.90
N ARG A 44 9.42 -1.15 -1.94
CA ARG A 44 10.87 -1.09 -1.78
C ARG A 44 11.35 0.28 -1.30
N ILE A 45 10.76 1.37 -1.82
CA ILE A 45 11.06 2.74 -1.36
C ILE A 45 10.66 2.92 0.12
N LEU A 46 9.46 2.46 0.48
CA LEU A 46 8.93 2.63 1.83
C LEU A 46 9.62 1.73 2.86
N SER A 47 10.14 0.57 2.45
CA SER A 47 10.88 -0.35 3.34
C SER A 47 12.11 0.28 3.98
N GLU A 48 12.68 1.35 3.39
CA GLU A 48 13.81 2.08 4.00
C GLU A 48 13.36 3.09 5.07
N LYS A 49 12.04 3.29 5.23
CA LYS A 49 11.46 4.38 6.03
C LYS A 49 10.50 3.90 7.12
N CYS A 50 10.01 2.67 7.06
CA CYS A 50 9.12 2.07 8.05
C CYS A 50 9.61 0.70 8.54
N ASP A 51 9.04 0.24 9.65
CA ASP A 51 9.34 -1.07 10.25
C ASP A 51 8.38 -2.15 9.74
N ILE A 52 7.19 -1.74 9.28
CA ILE A 52 6.15 -2.61 8.74
C ILE A 52 5.58 -1.95 7.48
N LEU A 53 5.36 -2.74 6.44
CA LEU A 53 4.62 -2.31 5.27
C LEU A 53 3.24 -2.98 5.26
N ASP A 54 2.17 -2.21 5.13
CA ASP A 54 0.80 -2.73 5.13
C ASP A 54 0.11 -2.50 3.79
N ILE A 55 -0.59 -3.50 3.25
CA ILE A 55 -1.39 -3.37 2.03
C ILE A 55 -2.84 -3.07 2.39
N ASN A 56 -3.38 -1.95 1.88
CA ASN A 56 -4.80 -1.66 1.98
C ASN A 56 -5.60 -2.41 0.93
N MET A 57 -6.36 -3.43 1.37
CA MET A 57 -7.36 -4.13 0.56
C MET A 57 -8.76 -3.99 1.16
N GLY A 58 -9.05 -2.85 1.79
CA GLY A 58 -10.27 -2.70 2.59
C GLY A 58 -10.96 -1.35 2.54
N CYS A 59 -10.38 -0.32 1.91
CA CYS A 59 -11.03 0.99 1.84
C CYS A 59 -12.15 1.00 0.79
N PRO A 60 -13.41 1.35 1.16
CA PRO A 60 -14.52 1.44 0.23
C PRO A 60 -14.70 2.84 -0.39
N ALA A 61 -13.79 3.80 -0.09
CA ALA A 61 -13.95 5.17 -0.53
C ALA A 61 -14.06 5.25 -2.07
N PRO A 62 -15.05 5.96 -2.65
CA PRO A 62 -15.30 5.96 -4.09
C PRO A 62 -14.06 6.27 -4.95
N LYS A 63 -13.22 7.21 -4.50
CA LYS A 63 -11.98 7.60 -5.19
C LYS A 63 -10.91 6.49 -5.26
N ILE A 64 -11.02 5.45 -4.44
CA ILE A 64 -10.08 4.32 -4.40
C ILE A 64 -10.66 3.13 -5.16
N VAL A 65 -11.91 2.77 -4.85
CA VAL A 65 -12.56 1.63 -5.51
C VAL A 65 -12.82 1.87 -6.99
N LYS A 66 -13.14 3.10 -7.42
CA LYS A 66 -13.30 3.43 -8.85
C LYS A 66 -12.01 3.28 -9.66
N ASN A 67 -10.86 3.25 -8.98
CA ASN A 67 -9.54 3.05 -9.58
C ASN A 67 -9.02 1.62 -9.32
N GLY A 68 -9.90 0.66 -8.99
CA GLY A 68 -9.54 -0.75 -8.80
C GLY A 68 -8.75 -1.07 -7.54
N GLY A 69 -8.60 -0.13 -6.61
CA GLY A 69 -7.86 -0.31 -5.36
C GLY A 69 -8.74 -0.56 -4.13
N GLY A 70 -8.10 -0.73 -2.97
CA GLY A 70 -8.81 -0.86 -1.69
C GLY A 70 -9.67 -2.12 -1.66
N SER A 71 -10.92 -2.02 -1.21
CA SER A 71 -11.81 -3.20 -1.14
C SER A 71 -12.21 -3.74 -2.52
N ASP A 72 -12.03 -2.97 -3.60
CA ASP A 72 -12.37 -3.43 -4.96
C ASP A 72 -11.46 -4.58 -5.44
N LEU A 73 -10.22 -4.64 -4.94
CA LEU A 73 -9.31 -5.76 -5.17
C LEU A 73 -9.89 -7.10 -4.71
N LEU A 74 -10.81 -7.10 -3.74
CA LEU A 74 -11.43 -8.33 -3.25
C LEU A 74 -12.44 -8.94 -4.24
N LYS A 75 -12.81 -8.22 -5.32
CA LYS A 75 -13.62 -8.78 -6.42
C LYS A 75 -12.79 -9.62 -7.39
N ASP A 76 -11.49 -9.36 -7.46
CA ASP A 76 -10.56 -10.05 -8.34
C ASP A 76 -9.38 -10.60 -7.53
N ILE A 77 -9.57 -11.81 -7.01
CA ILE A 77 -8.57 -12.47 -6.16
C ILE A 77 -7.25 -12.72 -6.89
N LYS A 78 -7.27 -12.93 -8.22
CA LYS A 78 -6.04 -13.12 -8.99
C LYS A 78 -5.22 -11.84 -9.02
N LYS A 79 -5.87 -10.70 -9.27
CA LYS A 79 -5.21 -9.38 -9.22
C LYS A 79 -4.70 -9.06 -7.81
N ALA A 80 -5.49 -9.37 -6.77
CA ALA A 80 -5.06 -9.19 -5.38
C ALA A 80 -3.82 -10.03 -5.06
N GLU A 81 -3.81 -11.31 -5.46
CA GLU A 81 -2.67 -12.22 -5.28
C GLU A 81 -1.42 -11.70 -6.00
N GLU A 82 -1.54 -11.25 -7.25
CA GLU A 82 -0.44 -10.67 -8.02
C GLU A 82 0.21 -9.48 -7.28
N ILE A 83 -0.61 -8.57 -6.76
CA ILE A 83 -0.15 -7.41 -5.99
C ILE A 83 0.53 -7.86 -4.69
N ILE A 84 -0.05 -8.81 -3.95
CA ILE A 84 0.53 -9.31 -2.70
C ILE A 84 1.90 -9.93 -2.97
N ILE A 85 2.01 -10.81 -3.96
CA ILE A 85 3.27 -11.46 -4.33
C ILE A 85 4.32 -10.43 -4.70
N ALA A 86 3.95 -9.43 -5.51
CA ALA A 86 4.87 -8.38 -5.95
C ALA A 86 5.40 -7.53 -4.79
N VAL A 87 4.53 -7.16 -3.84
CA VAL A 87 4.90 -6.41 -2.64
C VAL A 87 5.77 -7.26 -1.71
N VAL A 88 5.38 -8.50 -1.41
CA VAL A 88 6.13 -9.40 -0.52
C VAL A 88 7.53 -9.68 -1.07
N LYS A 89 7.67 -9.90 -2.37
CA LYS A 89 8.99 -10.12 -3.02
C LYS A 89 9.89 -8.88 -3.00
N SER A 90 9.31 -7.68 -2.93
CA SER A 90 10.03 -6.41 -3.08
C SER A 90 10.32 -5.71 -1.75
N SER A 91 9.50 -5.98 -0.72
CA SER A 91 9.66 -5.42 0.61
C SER A 91 10.90 -5.95 1.31
N LYS A 92 11.58 -5.07 2.08
CA LYS A 92 12.69 -5.46 2.98
C LYS A 92 12.25 -5.60 4.43
N VAL A 93 11.00 -5.28 4.73
CA VAL A 93 10.37 -5.33 6.06
C VAL A 93 9.15 -6.24 6.03
N PRO A 94 8.65 -6.73 7.19
CA PRO A 94 7.43 -7.53 7.24
C PRO A 94 6.26 -6.85 6.52
N VAL A 95 5.54 -7.65 5.73
CA VAL A 95 4.36 -7.19 4.99
C VAL A 95 3.10 -7.69 5.70
N THR A 96 2.19 -6.78 6.00
CA THR A 96 0.84 -7.08 6.50
C THR A 96 -0.21 -6.66 5.48
N LEU A 97 -1.45 -7.08 5.72
CA LEU A 97 -2.58 -6.73 4.86
C LEU A 97 -3.79 -6.41 5.72
N LYS A 98 -4.45 -5.30 5.39
CA LYS A 98 -5.69 -4.87 6.03
C LYS A 98 -6.87 -4.97 5.05
N MET A 99 -7.81 -5.87 5.34
CA MET A 99 -8.99 -6.13 4.51
C MET A 99 -10.31 -6.06 5.28
N ARG A 100 -11.42 -6.30 4.57
CA ARG A 100 -12.77 -6.47 5.12
C ARG A 100 -13.29 -7.88 4.81
N LEU A 101 -14.26 -8.35 5.60
CA LEU A 101 -14.96 -9.61 5.35
C LEU A 101 -15.86 -9.57 4.10
N ARG A 102 -16.41 -8.38 3.79
CA ARG A 102 -17.33 -8.18 2.67
C ARG A 102 -17.19 -6.78 2.09
N MET A 103 -17.52 -6.65 0.81
CA MET A 103 -17.76 -5.34 0.20
C MET A 103 -19.11 -4.80 0.67
N GLY A 104 -19.14 -3.48 0.91
CA GLY A 104 -20.38 -2.74 1.15
C GLY A 104 -20.93 -2.17 -0.14
#